data_AF-A0A2R6KVU8-F1
#
_entry.id   AF-A0A2R6KVU8-F1
#
_cell.length_a   1.000
_cell.length_b   1.000
_cell.length_c   1.000
_cell.angle_alpha   90.00
_cell.angle_beta   90.00
_cell.angle_gamma   90.00
#
_symmetry.space_group_name_H-M   'P 1'
#
loop_
_entity.id
_entity.type
_entity.pdbx_description
1 polymer ?
#
loop_
_entity_poly.entity_id
_entity_poly.type
_entity_poly.pdbx_seq_one_letter_code
_entity_poly.pdbx_strand_id
1 'polypeptide(L)' 'MGLEIDHGCPRCGESRTFWKTGTTELHLGTKRKWQCSECGFGFVEIDGAVDTSTGTGTGTGAA' A
#
# COMPACT_ATOMS: atom_id res chain seq x y z
N MET A 1 10.72 9.97 -8.52
CA MET A 1 10.06 8.91 -7.72
C MET A 1 10.34 9.18 -6.26
N GLY A 2 9.31 9.35 -5.44
CA GLY A 2 9.47 9.50 -3.98
C GLY A 2 9.81 8.17 -3.31
N LEU A 3 10.63 8.24 -2.27
CA LEU A 3 10.83 7.16 -1.30
C LEU A 3 9.78 7.22 -0.18
N GLU A 4 8.92 8.23 -0.19
CA GLU A 4 7.91 8.52 0.81
C GLU A 4 6.57 8.87 0.16
N ILE A 5 5.48 8.53 0.85
CA ILE A 5 4.12 8.96 0.55
C ILE A 5 3.35 9.18 1.86
N ASP A 6 2.33 10.04 1.82
CA ASP A 6 1.32 10.09 2.87
C ASP A 6 0.13 9.21 2.47
N HIS A 7 -0.27 8.30 3.37
CA HIS A 7 -1.36 7.36 3.13
C HIS A 7 -2.15 7.08 4.41
N GLY A 8 -3.44 6.79 4.27
CA GLY A 8 -4.27 6.32 5.38
C GLY A 8 -3.72 5.01 5.96
N CYS A 9 -3.41 4.98 7.25
CA CYS A 9 -2.91 3.79 7.93
C CYS A 9 -4.04 3.12 8.71
N PRO A 10 -4.48 1.89 8.35
CA PRO A 10 -5.58 1.22 9.03
C PRO A 10 -5.25 0.82 10.48
N ARG A 11 -3.96 0.73 10.83
CA ARG A 11 -3.53 0.42 12.20
C ARG A 11 -3.43 1.64 13.10
N CYS A 12 -3.01 2.80 12.57
CA CYS A 12 -2.96 4.05 13.33
C CYS A 12 -4.32 4.75 13.39
N GLY A 13 -5.20 4.51 12.41
CA GLY A 13 -6.50 5.17 12.30
C GLY A 13 -6.44 6.58 11.69
N GLU A 14 -5.30 6.97 11.12
CA GLU A 14 -5.09 8.29 10.51
C GLU A 14 -4.06 8.23 9.37
N SER A 15 -3.92 9.33 8.62
CA SER A 15 -2.89 9.46 7.59
C SER A 15 -1.51 9.51 8.22
N ARG A 16 -0.60 8.66 7.72
CA ARG A 16 0.79 8.58 8.18
C ARG A 16 1.73 8.60 6.98
N THR A 17 2.99 8.91 7.25
CA THR A 17 4.06 8.78 6.26
C THR A 17 4.46 7.31 6.13
N PHE A 18 4.60 6.87 4.89
CA PHE A 18 5.04 5.53 4.53
C PHE A 18 6.32 5.61 3.71
N TRP A 19 7.28 4.76 4.06
CA TRP A 19 8.54 4.63 3.35
C TRP A 19 8.50 3.47 2.37
N LYS A 20 9.06 3.66 1.18
CA LYS A 20 9.19 2.63 0.18
C LYS A 20 10.25 1.62 0.62
N THR A 21 9.84 0.37 0.79
CA THR A 21 10.73 -0.72 1.22
C THR A 21 11.17 -1.61 0.07
N GLY A 22 10.53 -1.50 -1.09
CA GLY A 22 10.94 -2.26 -2.27
C GLY A 22 10.11 -1.94 -3.50
N THR A 23 10.67 -2.30 -4.66
CA THR A 23 9.98 -2.23 -5.95
C THR A 23 10.32 -3.48 -6.76
N THR A 24 9.35 -4.01 -7.50
CA THR A 24 9.54 -5.18 -8.35
C THR A 24 8.68 -5.02 -9.60
N GLU A 25 9.29 -5.21 -10.76
CA GLU A 25 8.58 -5.27 -12.03
C GLU A 25 7.93 -6.65 -12.18
N LEU A 26 6.64 -6.66 -12.48
CA LEU A 26 5.85 -7.87 -12.73
C LEU A 26 5.14 -7.74 -14.09
N HIS A 27 4.66 -8.85 -14.65
CA HIS A 27 3.83 -8.81 -15.85
C HIS A 27 2.55 -7.98 -15.70
N LEU A 28 2.09 -7.79 -14.45
CA LEU A 28 0.90 -7.02 -14.10
C LEU A 28 1.20 -5.54 -13.82
N GLY A 29 2.47 -5.11 -13.86
CA GLY A 29 2.88 -3.74 -13.56
C GLY A 29 3.97 -3.61 -12.48
N THR A 30 4.26 -2.38 -12.07
CA THR A 30 5.25 -2.09 -11.03
C THR A 30 4.64 -2.27 -9.64
N LYS A 31 5.10 -3.30 -8.93
CA LYS A 31 4.76 -3.52 -7.52
C LYS A 31 5.64 -2.66 -6.61
N ARG A 32 5.04 -1.86 -5.74
CA ARG A 32 5.71 -1.06 -4.71
C ARG A 32 5.30 -1.54 -3.33
N LYS A 33 6.28 -1.70 -2.44
CA LYS A 33 6.05 -2.03 -1.04
C LYS A 33 6.25 -0.78 -0.20
N TRP A 34 5.32 -0.54 0.70
CA TRP A 34 5.29 0.63 1.57
C TRP A 34 5.19 0.19 3.03
N GLN A 35 5.83 0.92 3.93
CA GLN A 35 5.80 0.64 5.38
C GLN A 35 5.58 1.93 6.18
N CYS A 36 4.60 1.90 7.10
CA CYS A 36 4.28 3.02 8.00
C CYS A 36 5.46 3.31 8.92
N SER A 37 5.83 4.59 9.06
CA SER A 37 6.90 5.04 9.97
C SER A 37 6.62 4.76 11.44
N GLU A 38 5.34 4.80 11.84
CA GLU A 38 4.94 4.75 13.25
C GLU A 38 4.72 3.33 13.77
N CYS A 39 3.89 2.56 13.07
CA CYS A 39 3.43 1.24 13.56
C CYS A 39 3.99 0.05 12.76
N GLY A 40 4.77 0.31 11.71
CA GLY A 40 5.35 -0.72 10.85
C GLY A 40 4.35 -1.48 9.97
N PHE A 41 3.09 -1.03 9.86
CA PHE A 41 2.12 -1.61 8.91
C PHE A 41 2.65 -1.53 7.48
N GLY A 42 2.61 -2.64 6.74
CA GLY A 42 3.05 -2.70 5.36
C GLY A 42 1.90 -2.93 4.39
N PHE A 43 1.91 -2.24 3.26
CA PHE A 43 0.98 -2.49 2.16
C PHE A 43 1.70 -2.53 0.81
N VAL A 44 0.97 -3.01 -0.20
CA VAL A 44 1.45 -3.12 -1.57
C VAL A 44 0.57 -2.26 -2.48
N GLU A 45 1.22 -1.53 -3.37
CA GLU A 45 0.59 -0.84 -4.49
C GLU A 45 1.06 -1.46 -5.82
N ILE A 46 0.17 -1.62 -6.80
CA ILE A 46 0.54 -1.97 -8.19
C ILE A 46 0.01 -0.89 -9.12
N ASP A 47 0.92 -0.10 -9.70
CA ASP A 47 0.64 0.99 -10.65
C ASP A 47 -0.53 1.92 -10.26
N GLY A 48 -0.78 2.09 -8.96
CA GLY A 48 -1.90 2.87 -8.42
C GLY A 48 -3.29 2.25 -8.67
N ALA A 49 -3.38 1.11 -9.34
CA ALA A 49 -4.62 0.40 -9.62
C ALA A 49 -5.01 -0.58 -8.50
N VAL A 50 -4.02 -1.13 -7.80
CA VAL A 50 -4.22 -2.03 -6.65
C VAL A 50 -3.59 -1.38 -5.43
N ASP A 51 -4.34 -1.31 -4.33
CA ASP A 51 -3.88 -0.91 -3.01
C ASP A 51 -4.43 -1.86 -1.95
N THR A 52 -3.55 -2.52 -1.20
CA THR A 52 -3.93 -3.48 -0.15
C THR A 52 -4.12 -2.84 1.23
N SER A 53 -3.93 -1.53 1.38
CA SER A 53 -4.03 -0.82 2.67
C SER A 53 -5.46 -0.77 3.22
N THR A 54 -6.46 -0.83 2.36
CA THR A 54 -7.89 -0.68 2.69
C THR A 54 -8.63 -2.01 2.85
N GLY A 55 -7.91 -3.14 2.78
CA GLY A 55 -8.47 -4.48 2.80
C GLY A 55 -9.11 -4.88 4.13
N THR A 56 -10.33 -4.41 4.39
CA THR A 56 -11.34 -5.26 5.03
C THR A 56 -11.73 -6.28 3.98
N GLY A 57 -11.41 -7.55 4.19
CA GLY A 57 -11.73 -8.62 3.24
C GLY A 57 -13.23 -8.81 3.06
N THR A 58 -13.87 -7.95 2.26
CA THR A 58 -15.19 -8.16 1.69
C THR A 58 -15.01 -8.33 0.19
N GLY A 59 -14.46 -9.49 -0.18
CA GLY A 59 -14.50 -9.95 -1.56
C GLY A 59 -15.94 -10.26 -1.96
N THR A 60 -16.73 -9.25 -2.28
CA THR A 60 -17.89 -9.42 -3.16
C THR A 60 -17.38 -9.27 -4.59
N GLY A 61 -16.99 -10.40 -5.18
CA GLY A 61 -16.88 -10.51 -6.62
C GLY A 61 -18.25 -10.20 -7.23
N ALA A 62 -18.38 -9.03 -7.82
CA ALA A 62 -19.55 -8.67 -8.62
C ALA A 62 -19.31 -9.19 -10.05
N ALA A 63 -20.04 -10.27 -10.35
CA ALA A 63 -20.60 -10.73 -11.62
C ALA A 63 -19.88 -10.37 -12.94
#